data_AF-A0A957NW83-F1
#
_entry.id   AF-A0A957NW83-F1
#
_cell.length_a   1.000
_cell.length_b   1.000
_cell.length_c   1.000
_cell.angle_alpha   90.00
_cell.angle_beta   90.00
_cell.angle_gamma   90.00
#
_symmetry.space_group_name_H-M   'P 1'
#
loop_
_entity.id
_entity.type
_entity.pdbx_description
1 polymer ?
#
loop_
_entity_poly.entity_id
_entity_poly.type
_entity_poly.pdbx_seq_one_letter_code
_entity_poly.pdbx_strand_id
1 'polypeptide(L)'
;MIWLVFIGFLPQFFVFFWTVTRELITNNRIAAIALVSSQLLLLVFALVNRKQPGFWLLGIGLLLNLAVILANGGLMPITPETMAQLAPPGERTDLLFPPGSRLGTTKDVVLNADDTRLWPLSDIFLFPESIPLRFAFSLGDVFISVGVLSFFWQSGANRDLELSSM
;
A
#
# COMPACT_ATOMS: atom_id res chain seq x y z
N MET A 1 -21.71 -2.49 -7.51
CA MET A 1 -20.79 -2.75 -6.38
C MET A 1 -19.45 -2.02 -6.48
N ILE A 2 -19.11 -1.40 -7.61
CA ILE A 2 -17.85 -0.63 -7.80
C ILE A 2 -17.59 0.43 -6.70
N TRP A 3 -18.63 1.03 -6.13
CA TRP A 3 -18.51 2.05 -5.07
C TRP A 3 -17.85 1.55 -3.76
N LEU A 4 -17.82 0.24 -3.53
CA LEU A 4 -17.21 -0.36 -2.32
C LEU A 4 -15.68 -0.19 -2.29
N VAL A 5 -15.02 -0.01 -3.44
CA VAL A 5 -13.57 0.27 -3.48
C VAL A 5 -13.25 1.59 -2.79
N PHE A 6 -14.10 2.61 -3.01
CA PHE A 6 -13.94 3.91 -2.38
C PHE A 6 -14.11 3.79 -0.87
N ILE A 7 -15.11 3.02 -0.41
CA ILE A 7 -15.33 2.76 1.02
C ILE A 7 -14.12 2.08 1.67
N GLY A 8 -13.51 1.09 1.00
CA GLY A 8 -12.29 0.46 1.50
C GLY A 8 -11.08 1.39 1.55
N PHE A 9 -11.00 2.37 0.65
CA PHE A 9 -9.92 3.37 0.58
C PHE A 9 -10.12 4.54 1.56
N LEU A 10 -11.35 4.87 1.95
CA LEU A 10 -11.65 6.03 2.83
C LEU A 10 -10.81 6.05 4.13
N PRO A 11 -10.64 4.95 4.89
CA PRO A 11 -9.84 5.01 6.11
C PRO A 11 -8.36 5.35 5.82
N GLN A 12 -7.77 4.80 4.76
CA GLN A 12 -6.41 5.16 4.35
C GLN A 12 -6.32 6.62 3.89
N PHE A 13 -7.31 7.10 3.13
CA PHE A 13 -7.38 8.48 2.66
C PHE A 13 -7.36 9.47 3.83
N PHE A 14 -8.24 9.27 4.82
CA PHE A 14 -8.31 10.16 5.97
C PHE A 14 -7.08 10.04 6.88
N VAL A 15 -6.47 8.87 7.03
CA VAL A 15 -5.35 8.72 7.98
C VAL A 15 -4.00 9.11 7.39
N PHE A 16 -3.77 8.86 6.11
CA PHE A 16 -2.44 9.02 5.50
C PHE A 16 -2.36 10.14 4.45
N PHE A 17 -3.46 10.46 3.76
CA PHE A 17 -3.45 11.44 2.66
C PHE A 17 -4.02 12.81 3.06
N TRP A 18 -5.02 12.85 3.95
CA TRP A 18 -5.64 14.10 4.36
C TRP A 18 -4.79 14.82 5.42
N THR A 19 -4.27 16.00 5.05
CA THR A 19 -3.30 16.76 5.85
C THR A 19 -3.77 17.08 7.27
N VAL A 20 -5.05 17.43 7.45
CA VAL A 20 -5.58 17.82 8.76
C VAL A 20 -5.57 16.65 9.75
N THR A 21 -5.96 15.46 9.30
CA THR A 21 -6.13 14.28 10.16
C THR A 21 -4.84 13.50 10.33
N ARG A 22 -3.96 13.45 9.31
CA ARG A 22 -2.65 12.79 9.44
C ARG A 22 -1.76 13.45 10.50
N GLU A 23 -1.85 14.77 10.65
CA GLU A 23 -1.09 15.54 11.66
C GLU A 23 -1.67 15.37 13.07
N LEU A 24 -2.97 15.10 13.18
CA LEU A 24 -3.64 14.82 14.45
C LEU A 24 -3.40 13.38 14.94
N ILE A 25 -3.15 12.43 14.04
CA ILE A 25 -2.93 11.02 14.37
C ILE A 25 -1.44 10.76 14.63
N THR A 26 -1.01 11.13 15.84
CA THR A 26 0.31 10.79 16.41
C THR A 26 0.35 9.39 17.04
N ASN A 27 -0.81 8.77 17.29
CA ASN A 27 -0.89 7.46 17.93
C ASN A 27 -0.79 6.31 16.91
N ASN A 28 0.30 5.54 16.98
CA ASN A 28 0.56 4.39 16.13
C ASN A 28 -0.57 3.35 16.13
N ARG A 29 -1.30 3.18 17.24
CA ARG A 29 -2.43 2.22 17.31
C ARG A 29 -3.59 2.64 16.42
N ILE A 30 -3.90 3.93 16.37
CA ILE A 30 -4.99 4.46 15.54
C ILE A 30 -4.63 4.29 14.07
N ALA A 31 -3.39 4.63 13.70
CA ALA A 31 -2.88 4.42 12.35
C ALA A 31 -2.91 2.94 11.94
N ALA A 32 -2.48 2.04 12.83
CA ALA A 32 -2.52 0.60 12.60
C ALA A 32 -3.95 0.07 12.41
N ILE A 33 -4.88 0.45 13.28
CA ILE A 33 -6.30 0.04 13.17
C ILE A 33 -6.89 0.53 11.85
N ALA A 34 -6.63 1.78 11.46
CA ALA A 34 -7.12 2.33 10.20
C ALA A 34 -6.53 1.62 8.99
N LEU A 35 -5.22 1.32 9.01
CA LEU A 35 -4.56 0.60 7.92
C LEU A 35 -5.08 -0.83 7.78
N VAL A 36 -5.15 -1.57 8.89
CA VAL A 36 -5.64 -2.95 8.90
C VAL A 36 -7.10 -3.03 8.48
N SER A 37 -7.96 -2.14 9.01
CA SER A 37 -9.38 -2.10 8.62
C SER A 37 -9.57 -1.77 7.14
N SER A 38 -8.82 -0.81 6.60
CA SER A 38 -8.82 -0.50 5.16
C SER A 38 -8.40 -1.71 4.32
N GLN A 39 -7.29 -2.36 4.67
CA GLN A 39 -6.80 -3.55 3.96
C GLN A 39 -7.82 -4.71 4.00
N LEU A 40 -8.45 -4.95 5.15
CA LEU A 40 -9.51 -5.96 5.28
C LEU A 40 -10.73 -5.64 4.40
N LEU A 41 -11.20 -4.38 4.41
CA LEU A 41 -12.33 -3.96 3.59
C LEU A 41 -12.03 -4.10 2.09
N LEU A 42 -10.83 -3.70 1.66
CA LEU A 42 -10.38 -3.86 0.28
C LEU A 42 -10.25 -5.34 -0.10
N LEU A 43 -9.77 -6.19 0.81
CA LEU A 43 -9.64 -7.63 0.56
C LEU A 43 -11.03 -8.27 0.41
N VAL A 44 -11.97 -7.95 1.29
CA VAL A 44 -13.37 -8.40 1.17
C VAL A 44 -13.96 -7.92 -0.17
N PHE A 45 -13.74 -6.67 -0.54
CA PHE A 45 -14.16 -6.13 -1.83
C PHE A 45 -13.57 -6.93 -3.00
N ALA A 46 -12.28 -7.25 -2.96
CA ALA A 46 -11.59 -8.05 -3.96
C ALA A 46 -12.22 -9.44 -4.10
N LEU A 47 -12.48 -10.11 -2.97
CA LEU A 47 -13.05 -11.45 -2.90
C LEU A 47 -14.50 -11.49 -3.41
N VAL A 48 -15.32 -10.51 -3.06
CA VAL A 48 -16.71 -10.38 -3.55
C VAL A 48 -16.72 -10.22 -5.07
N ASN A 49 -15.74 -9.50 -5.63
CA ASN A 49 -15.65 -9.21 -7.06
C ASN A 49 -14.65 -10.12 -7.79
N ARG A 50 -14.22 -11.24 -7.21
CA ARG A 50 -13.18 -12.13 -7.77
C ARG A 50 -13.44 -12.62 -9.20
N LYS A 51 -14.71 -12.65 -9.64
CA LYS A 51 -15.07 -13.04 -11.02
C LYS A 51 -14.70 -11.98 -12.05
N GLN A 52 -14.43 -10.74 -11.62
CA GLN A 52 -14.01 -9.66 -12.50
C GLN A 52 -12.54 -9.84 -12.90
N PRO A 53 -12.16 -9.41 -14.11
CA PRO A 53 -10.77 -9.48 -14.57
C PRO A 53 -9.81 -8.77 -13.61
N GLY A 54 -8.68 -9.39 -13.31
CA GLY A 54 -7.63 -8.80 -12.45
C GLY A 54 -7.92 -8.81 -10.94
N PHE A 55 -9.17 -9.05 -10.51
CA PHE A 55 -9.53 -9.00 -9.08
C PHE A 55 -8.90 -10.12 -8.24
N TRP A 56 -8.60 -11.28 -8.83
CA TRP A 56 -7.82 -12.32 -8.13
C TRP A 56 -6.39 -11.87 -7.83
N LEU A 57 -5.72 -11.19 -8.76
CA LEU A 57 -4.38 -10.63 -8.54
C LEU A 57 -4.42 -9.53 -7.48
N LEU A 58 -5.42 -8.65 -7.54
CA LEU A 58 -5.68 -7.63 -6.54
C LEU A 58 -5.87 -8.26 -5.14
N GLY A 59 -6.65 -9.33 -5.04
CA GLY A 59 -6.88 -10.06 -3.79
C GLY A 59 -5.60 -10.70 -3.23
N ILE A 60 -4.76 -11.31 -4.10
CA ILE A 60 -3.47 -11.87 -3.69
C ILE A 60 -2.56 -10.76 -3.14
N GLY A 61 -2.44 -9.64 -3.84
CA GLY A 61 -1.58 -8.54 -3.40
C GLY A 61 -2.04 -7.93 -2.07
N LEU A 62 -3.34 -7.73 -1.88
CA LEU A 62 -3.91 -7.29 -0.60
C LEU A 62 -3.66 -8.30 0.54
N LEU A 63 -3.77 -9.60 0.24
CA LEU A 63 -3.52 -10.64 1.24
C LEU A 63 -2.04 -10.65 1.68
N LEU A 64 -1.11 -10.49 0.73
CA LEU A 64 0.32 -10.39 1.01
C LEU A 64 0.61 -9.17 1.91
N ASN A 65 0.11 -8.00 1.53
CA ASN A 65 0.28 -6.77 2.32
C ASN A 65 -0.32 -6.91 3.71
N LEU A 66 -1.55 -7.42 3.81
CA LEU A 66 -2.22 -7.61 5.09
C LEU A 66 -1.46 -8.57 6.01
N ALA A 67 -0.89 -9.66 5.47
CA ALA A 67 -0.09 -10.60 6.24
C ALA A 67 1.15 -9.93 6.84
N VAL A 68 1.87 -9.13 6.05
CA VAL A 68 3.03 -8.36 6.52
C VAL A 68 2.61 -7.34 7.57
N ILE A 69 1.58 -6.54 7.30
CA ILE A 69 1.08 -5.51 8.20
C ILE A 69 0.69 -6.11 9.55
N LEU A 70 -0.08 -7.20 9.57
CA LEU A 70 -0.50 -7.86 10.81
C LEU A 70 0.68 -8.47 11.57
N ALA A 71 1.65 -9.07 10.87
CA ALA A 71 2.81 -9.69 11.49
C ALA A 71 3.73 -8.67 12.20
N ASN A 72 3.67 -7.39 11.81
CA ASN A 72 4.56 -6.33 12.30
C ASN A 72 3.83 -5.24 13.12
N GLY A 73 2.73 -5.60 13.79
CA GLY A 73 2.05 -4.69 14.72
C GLY A 73 1.06 -3.72 14.07
N GLY A 74 0.67 -3.98 12.82
CA GLY A 74 -0.39 -3.26 12.11
C GLY A 74 0.08 -2.11 11.23
N LEU A 75 1.40 -1.95 11.03
CA LEU A 75 2.00 -0.99 10.08
C LEU A 75 2.89 -1.72 9.07
N MET A 76 3.15 -1.08 7.93
CA MET A 76 4.00 -1.66 6.88
C MET A 76 5.48 -1.45 7.23
N PRO A 77 6.32 -2.49 7.30
CA PRO A 77 7.74 -2.32 7.58
C PRO A 77 8.49 -1.71 6.40
N ILE A 78 9.38 -0.76 6.70
CA ILE A 78 10.40 -0.26 5.79
C ILE A 78 11.75 -0.30 6.50
N THR A 79 12.80 -0.74 5.79
CA THR A 79 14.14 -0.81 6.38
C THR A 79 14.80 0.58 6.43
N PRO A 80 15.67 0.86 7.42
CA PRO A 80 16.48 2.08 7.43
C PRO A 80 17.24 2.29 6.12
N GLU A 81 17.73 1.21 5.51
CA GLU A 81 18.47 1.23 4.24
C GLU A 81 17.59 1.65 3.07
N THR A 82 16.36 1.12 3.00
CA THR A 82 15.38 1.51 1.98
C THR A 82 14.96 2.97 2.17
N MET A 83 14.72 3.39 3.40
CA MET A 83 14.36 4.77 3.74
C MET A 83 15.49 5.76 3.40
N ALA A 84 16.74 5.41 3.68
CA ALA A 84 17.91 6.25 3.36
C ALA A 84 18.05 6.48 1.84
N GLN A 85 17.67 5.49 1.02
CA GLN A 85 17.67 5.62 -0.44
C GLN A 85 16.52 6.50 -0.97
N LEU A 86 15.40 6.56 -0.24
CA LEU A 86 14.28 7.46 -0.58
C LEU A 86 14.58 8.92 -0.26
N ALA A 87 15.42 9.19 0.74
CA ALA A 87 15.76 10.52 1.18
C ALA A 87 16.44 11.35 0.07
N PRO A 88 16.17 12.66 -0.01
CA PRO A 88 16.98 13.58 -0.79
C PRO A 88 18.47 13.47 -0.39
N PRO A 89 19.41 13.58 -1.35
CA PRO A 89 20.84 13.55 -1.03
C PRO A 89 21.21 14.59 0.04
N GLY A 90 21.75 14.13 1.17
CA GLY A 90 22.18 14.99 2.28
C GLY A 90 21.25 15.04 3.48
N GLU A 91 20.05 14.46 3.42
CA GLU A 91 19.20 14.27 4.59
C GLU A 91 19.60 13.03 5.39
N ARG A 92 19.78 13.20 6.71
CA ARG A 92 20.01 12.10 7.66
C ARG A 92 18.69 11.59 8.22
N THR A 93 18.04 10.71 7.47
CA THR A 93 16.74 10.11 7.86
C THR A 93 16.87 9.15 9.03
N ASP A 94 18.04 8.54 9.23
CA ASP A 94 18.40 7.68 10.35
C ASP A 94 18.30 8.40 11.71
N LEU A 95 18.62 9.70 11.74
CA LEU A 95 18.50 10.53 12.95
C LEU A 95 17.07 11.00 13.20
N LEU A 96 16.25 11.09 12.15
CA LEU A 96 14.86 11.56 12.22
C LEU A 96 13.90 10.42 12.59
N PHE A 97 14.20 9.20 12.15
CA PHE A 97 13.32 8.04 12.32
C PHE A 97 14.13 6.80 12.78
N PRO A 98 14.38 6.67 14.09
CA PRO A 98 15.09 5.50 14.62
C PRO A 98 14.25 4.22 14.42
N PRO A 99 14.88 3.02 14.37
CA PRO A 99 14.17 1.76 14.35
C PRO A 99 13.12 1.65 15.47
N GLY A 100 11.94 1.14 15.14
CA GLY A 100 10.75 1.10 15.98
C GLY A 100 9.88 2.35 15.93
N SER A 101 10.32 3.43 15.26
CA SER A 101 9.50 4.63 15.05
C SER A 101 8.65 4.54 13.77
N ARG A 102 7.51 5.24 13.77
CA ARG A 102 6.69 5.41 12.57
C ARG A 102 7.35 6.48 11.69
N LEU A 103 7.36 6.24 10.38
CA LEU A 103 7.92 7.17 9.41
C LEU A 103 6.99 8.39 9.24
N GLY A 104 7.20 9.41 10.06
CA GLY A 104 6.40 10.64 10.06
C GLY A 104 4.90 10.37 10.18
N THR A 105 4.14 10.75 9.15
CA THR A 105 2.69 10.52 9.05
C THR A 105 2.31 9.40 8.09
N THR A 106 3.27 8.61 7.57
CA THR A 106 3.00 7.55 6.59
C THR A 106 2.42 6.28 7.21
N LYS A 107 2.15 5.27 6.37
CA LYS A 107 1.71 3.92 6.76
C LYS A 107 2.85 3.06 7.31
N ASP A 108 4.08 3.57 7.29
CA ASP A 108 5.29 2.77 7.44
C ASP A 108 5.89 2.87 8.84
N VAL A 109 6.46 1.76 9.30
CA VAL A 109 7.26 1.67 10.52
C VAL A 109 8.68 1.29 10.16
N VAL A 110 9.65 2.01 10.71
CA VAL A 110 11.07 1.74 10.46
C VAL A 110 11.46 0.53 11.29
N LEU A 111 11.85 -0.57 10.65
CA LEU A 111 12.30 -1.80 11.32
C LEU A 111 13.52 -2.36 10.59
N ASN A 112 14.48 -2.90 11.34
CA ASN A 112 15.59 -3.62 10.73
C ASN A 112 15.07 -4.89 10.03
N ALA A 113 15.81 -5.39 9.05
CA ALA A 113 15.44 -6.62 8.36
C ALA A 113 15.28 -7.81 9.33
N ASP A 114 16.16 -7.92 10.32
CA ASP A 114 16.15 -9.00 11.33
C ASP A 114 14.95 -8.94 12.27
N ASP A 115 14.40 -7.74 12.50
CA ASP A 115 13.22 -7.52 13.34
C ASP A 115 11.91 -7.60 12.54
N THR A 116 12.00 -7.66 11.21
CA THR A 116 10.86 -7.61 10.30
C THR A 116 10.35 -9.01 9.97
N ARG A 117 9.11 -9.31 10.37
CA ARG A 117 8.44 -10.55 9.98
C ARG A 117 7.96 -10.44 8.53
N LEU A 118 8.19 -11.49 7.73
CA LEU A 118 7.87 -11.50 6.30
C LEU A 118 8.59 -10.40 5.51
N TRP A 119 9.82 -10.06 5.90
CA TRP A 119 10.65 -9.03 5.26
C TRP A 119 10.72 -9.10 3.72
N PRO A 120 10.84 -10.27 3.05
CA PRO A 120 10.86 -10.30 1.58
C PRO A 120 9.58 -9.79 0.90
N LEU A 121 8.50 -9.66 1.65
CA LEU A 121 7.20 -9.19 1.19
C LEU A 121 6.89 -7.75 1.65
N SER A 122 7.75 -7.13 2.46
CA SER A 122 7.57 -5.74 2.90
C SER A 122 7.98 -4.73 1.82
N ASP A 123 7.98 -3.44 2.15
CA ASP A 123 8.32 -2.37 1.21
C ASP A 123 9.85 -2.32 1.01
N ILE A 124 10.36 -3.24 0.18
CA ILE A 124 11.80 -3.41 -0.12
C ILE A 124 12.18 -2.93 -1.53
N PHE A 125 11.21 -2.81 -2.44
CA PHE A 125 11.48 -2.38 -3.81
C PHE A 125 11.45 -0.87 -3.90
N LEU A 126 12.36 -0.31 -4.69
CA LEU A 126 12.47 1.12 -4.94
C LEU A 126 12.11 1.41 -6.39
N PHE A 127 11.43 2.52 -6.60
CA PHE A 127 11.23 3.03 -7.96
C PHE A 127 12.57 3.48 -8.56
N PRO A 128 12.78 3.31 -9.89
CA PRO A 128 14.04 3.70 -10.53
C PRO A 128 14.41 5.17 -10.29
N GLU A 129 15.69 5.45 -10.06
CA GLU A 129 16.20 6.80 -9.81
C GLU A 129 15.91 7.81 -10.94
N SER A 130 15.63 7.31 -12.15
CA SER A 130 15.27 8.12 -13.32
C SER A 130 13.90 8.80 -13.21
N ILE A 131 13.10 8.45 -12.20
CA ILE A 131 11.77 9.00 -11.97
C ILE A 131 11.78 9.85 -10.69
N PRO A 132 11.30 11.11 -10.74
CA PRO A 132 11.36 12.01 -9.58
C PRO A 132 10.48 11.57 -8.40
N LEU A 133 9.60 10.59 -8.61
CA LEU A 133 8.76 10.01 -7.58
C LEU A 133 9.50 8.88 -6.86
N ARG A 134 10.00 9.18 -5.66
CA ARG A 134 10.70 8.22 -4.80
C ARG A 134 9.74 7.64 -3.76
N PHE A 135 9.33 6.39 -3.95
CA PHE A 135 8.58 5.63 -2.96
C PHE A 135 9.03 4.17 -2.95
N ALA A 136 8.95 3.54 -1.78
CA ALA A 136 9.13 2.10 -1.66
C ALA A 136 7.80 1.40 -1.87
N PHE A 137 7.86 0.18 -2.40
CA PHE A 137 6.68 -0.65 -2.61
C PHE A 137 7.02 -2.12 -2.37
N SER A 138 5.98 -2.91 -2.10
CA SER A 138 6.07 -4.33 -1.83
C SER A 138 5.75 -5.18 -3.06
N LEU A 139 6.03 -6.48 -2.95
CA LEU A 139 5.55 -7.45 -3.93
C LEU A 139 4.00 -7.46 -4.00
N GLY A 140 3.31 -7.24 -2.89
CA GLY A 140 1.85 -7.15 -2.88
C GLY A 140 1.35 -5.94 -3.67
N ASP A 141 2.03 -4.80 -3.61
CA ASP A 141 1.70 -3.62 -4.42
C ASP A 141 1.85 -3.85 -5.92
N VAL A 142 2.81 -4.70 -6.34
CA VAL A 142 2.93 -5.13 -7.73
C VAL A 142 1.70 -5.92 -8.17
N PHE A 143 1.28 -6.92 -7.37
CA PHE A 143 0.07 -7.70 -7.66
C PHE A 143 -1.20 -6.85 -7.69
N ILE A 144 -1.34 -5.91 -6.75
CA ILE A 144 -2.44 -4.93 -6.73
C ILE A 144 -2.44 -4.11 -8.01
N SER A 145 -1.29 -3.54 -8.38
CA SER A 145 -1.15 -2.67 -9.56
C SER A 145 -1.49 -3.41 -10.85
N VAL A 146 -0.93 -4.62 -11.03
CA VAL A 146 -1.21 -5.46 -12.21
C VAL A 146 -2.69 -5.86 -12.24
N GLY A 147 -3.28 -6.19 -11.09
CA GLY A 147 -4.72 -6.51 -11.00
C GLY A 147 -5.60 -5.34 -11.42
N VAL A 148 -5.30 -4.13 -10.94
CA VAL A 148 -6.02 -2.89 -11.31
C VAL A 148 -5.85 -2.59 -12.80
N LEU A 149 -4.63 -2.66 -13.34
CA LEU A 149 -4.37 -2.44 -14.76
C LEU A 149 -5.13 -3.45 -15.64
N SER A 150 -5.12 -4.72 -15.24
CA SER A 150 -5.83 -5.78 -15.96
C SER A 150 -7.35 -5.54 -16.00
N PHE A 151 -7.92 -5.07 -14.88
CA PHE A 151 -9.33 -4.72 -14.80
C PHE A 151 -9.70 -3.59 -15.75
N PHE A 152 -8.92 -2.49 -15.74
CA PHE A 152 -9.19 -1.34 -16.62
C PHE A 152 -8.96 -1.65 -18.09
N TRP A 153 -7.92 -2.43 -18.41
CA TRP A 153 -7.63 -2.84 -19.78
C TRP A 153 -8.78 -3.63 -20.40
N GLN A 154 -9.30 -4.65 -19.70
CA GLN A 154 -10.44 -5.42 -20.20
C GLN A 154 -11.75 -4.62 -20.21
N SER A 155 -11.94 -3.71 -19.25
CA SER A 155 -13.12 -2.85 -19.21
C SER A 155 -13.15 -1.85 -20.37
N GLY A 156 -11.99 -1.35 -20.79
CA GLY A 156 -11.85 -0.51 -21.99
C GLY A 156 -12.09 -1.30 -23.27
N ALA A 157 -11.44 -2.46 -23.41
CA ALA A 157 -11.55 -3.30 -24.61
C ALA A 157 -12.99 -3.77 -24.90
N ASN A 158 -13.77 -4.10 -23.87
CA ASN A 158 -15.17 -4.50 -24.06
C ASN A 158 -16.05 -3.35 -24.58
N ARG A 159 -15.71 -2.10 -24.26
CA ARG A 159 -16.46 -0.91 -24.67
C ARG A 159 -16.26 -0.58 -26.14
N ASP A 160 -15.06 -0.79 -26.65
CA ASP A 160 -14.71 -0.57 -28.06
C ASP A 160 -15.42 -1.59 -28.97
N LEU A 161 -15.58 -2.84 -28.50
CA LEU A 161 -16.32 -3.87 -29.21
C LEU A 161 -17.82 -3.55 -29.33
N GLU A 162 -18.46 -3.09 -28.24
CA GLU A 162 -19.87 -2.68 -28.26
C GLU A 162 -20.10 -1.52 -29.25
N LEU A 163 -19.26 -0.49 -29.22
CA LEU A 163 -19.37 0.67 -30.13
C LEU A 163 -19.13 0.32 -31.60
N SER A 164 -18.30 -0.69 -31.89
CA SER A 164 -18.06 -1.17 -33.26
C SER A 164 -19.20 -2.02 -33.83
N SER A 165 -20.10 -2.51 -32.98
CA SER A 165 -21.22 -3.38 -33.34
C SER A 165 -22.57 -2.65 -33.48
N MET A 166 -22.58 -1.33 -33.26
CA MET A 166 -23.72 -0.41 -33.44
C MET A 166 -23.60 0.35 -34.76
#